data_AF-A0A2I1EKU3-F1
#
_entry.id   AF-A0A2I1EKU3-F1
#
_cell.length_a   1.000
_cell.length_b   1.000
_cell.length_c   1.000
_cell.angle_alpha   90.00
_cell.angle_beta   90.00
_cell.angle_gamma   90.00
#
_symmetry.space_group_name_H-M   'P 1'
#
loop_
_entity.id
_entity.type
_entity.pdbx_description
1 polymer ?
#
loop_
_entity_poly.entity_id
_entity_poly.type
_entity_poly.pdbx_seq_one_letter_code
_entity_poly.pdbx_strand_id
1 'polypeptide(L)'
;MQNDHSVEQPNKFIGYEGSIFAVAKTNVIKEMMIVKAPIRSIIEVWFSTVWTIETLKHFENAVNIVLQYENAPNNKPPNPTKKEIHPKVRSL
;
A
#
# COMPACT_ATOMS: atom_id res chain seq x y z
N MET A 1 15.15 -20.97 41.50
CA MET A 1 14.61 -19.71 40.96
C MET A 1 14.67 -19.80 39.45
N GLN A 2 13.52 -19.89 38.82
CA GLN A 2 13.38 -20.14 37.39
C GLN A 2 13.38 -18.78 36.68
N ASN A 3 14.36 -18.54 35.82
CA ASN A 3 14.39 -17.35 34.95
C ASN A 3 13.31 -17.53 33.88
N ASP A 4 12.19 -16.81 34.01
CA ASP A 4 11.15 -16.75 33.00
C ASP A 4 11.65 -16.01 31.76
N HIS A 5 11.76 -16.74 30.65
CA HIS A 5 11.98 -16.17 29.33
C HIS A 5 10.66 -15.65 28.73
N SER A 6 10.77 -14.48 28.07
CA SER A 6 10.02 -13.98 26.90
C SER A 6 8.53 -13.60 27.04
N VAL A 7 8.16 -12.37 26.62
CA VAL A 7 7.28 -12.13 25.45
C VAL A 7 7.60 -10.76 24.81
N GLU A 8 8.20 -10.83 23.62
CA GLU A 8 7.99 -9.97 22.45
C GLU A 8 6.90 -8.86 22.57
N GLN A 9 7.27 -7.59 22.44
CA GLN A 9 6.37 -6.61 21.82
C GLN A 9 7.05 -6.00 20.61
N PRO A 10 7.18 -6.72 19.48
CA PRO A 10 8.00 -6.25 18.37
C PRO A 10 7.22 -5.24 17.51
N ASN A 11 5.88 -5.21 17.57
CA ASN A 11 5.07 -4.35 16.70
C ASN A 11 3.79 -3.89 17.39
N LYS A 12 3.65 -2.57 17.58
CA LYS A 12 2.39 -1.94 18.00
C LYS A 12 1.65 -1.43 16.77
N PHE A 13 0.43 -1.90 16.55
CA PHE A 13 -0.44 -1.34 15.52
C PHE A 13 -0.79 0.12 15.87
N ILE A 14 -0.50 1.04 14.96
CA ILE A 14 -0.72 2.49 15.15
C ILE A 14 -1.97 3.02 14.45
N GLY A 15 -2.66 2.20 13.63
CA GLY A 15 -3.83 2.61 12.87
C GLY A 15 -3.68 2.36 11.37
N TYR A 16 -4.71 2.72 10.61
CA TYR A 16 -4.69 2.75 9.16
C TYR A 16 -4.37 4.16 8.67
N GLU A 17 -3.45 4.27 7.73
CA GLU A 17 -3.20 5.51 7.01
C GLU A 17 -4.31 5.71 5.96
N GLY A 18 -5.21 6.65 6.22
CA GLY A 18 -6.40 6.90 5.41
C GLY A 18 -6.29 8.12 4.49
N SER A 19 -5.13 8.79 4.43
CA SER A 19 -4.99 9.94 3.53
C SER A 19 -5.17 9.52 2.07
N ILE A 20 -5.87 10.37 1.32
CA ILE A 20 -6.08 10.18 -0.12
C ILE A 20 -4.73 10.05 -0.85
N PHE A 21 -3.71 10.76 -0.37
CA PHE A 21 -2.34 10.67 -0.89
C PHE A 21 -1.72 9.29 -0.68
N ALA A 22 -1.86 8.69 0.50
CA ALA A 22 -1.35 7.35 0.76
C ALA A 22 -2.09 6.33 -0.10
N VAL A 23 -3.43 6.40 -0.17
CA VAL A 23 -4.24 5.51 -1.00
C VAL A 23 -3.85 5.60 -2.48
N ALA A 24 -3.73 6.81 -3.01
CA ALA A 24 -3.33 7.04 -4.40
C ALA A 24 -1.93 6.46 -4.69
N LYS A 25 -0.96 6.70 -3.81
CA LYS A 25 0.40 6.17 -3.93
C LYS A 25 0.41 4.64 -3.87
N THR A 26 -0.34 4.04 -2.96
CA THR A 26 -0.45 2.58 -2.84
C THR A 26 -1.05 1.96 -4.10
N ASN A 27 -1.99 2.62 -4.77
CA ASN A 27 -2.53 2.14 -6.05
C ASN A 27 -1.46 2.12 -7.16
N VAL A 28 -0.64 3.17 -7.25
CA VAL A 28 0.49 3.19 -8.19
C VAL A 28 1.50 2.09 -7.85
N ILE A 29 1.86 1.93 -6.58
CA ILE A 29 2.80 0.89 -6.14
C ILE A 29 2.27 -0.51 -6.43
N LYS A 30 0.97 -0.75 -6.17
CA LYS A 30 0.31 -2.01 -6.53
C LYS A 30 0.48 -2.29 -8.03
N GLU A 31 0.26 -1.29 -8.87
CA GLU A 31 0.43 -1.45 -10.31
C GLU A 31 1.89 -1.72 -10.69
N MET A 32 2.84 -0.99 -10.10
CA MET A 32 4.28 -1.25 -10.25
C MET A 32 4.65 -2.70 -9.88
N MET A 33 4.02 -3.28 -8.86
CA MET A 33 4.22 -4.69 -8.49
C MET A 33 3.63 -5.65 -9.52
N ILE A 34 2.44 -5.36 -10.06
CA ILE A 34 1.78 -6.18 -11.09
C ILE A 34 2.62 -6.24 -12.36
N VAL A 35 3.13 -5.09 -12.82
CA VAL A 35 3.99 -5.00 -14.01
C VAL A 35 5.45 -5.42 -13.73
N LYS A 36 5.74 -5.91 -12.52
CA LYS A 36 7.05 -6.40 -12.09
C LYS A 36 8.17 -5.36 -12.23
N ALA A 37 7.89 -4.11 -11.88
CA ALA A 37 8.92 -3.09 -11.77
C ALA A 37 10.03 -3.52 -10.78
N PRO A 38 11.28 -3.05 -10.95
CA PRO A 38 12.37 -3.37 -10.03
C PRO A 38 12.00 -3.03 -8.58
N ILE A 39 12.31 -3.92 -7.65
CA ILE A 39 12.01 -3.72 -6.21
C ILE A 39 12.62 -2.42 -5.68
N ARG A 40 13.80 -2.05 -6.18
CA ARG A 40 14.44 -0.77 -5.86
C ARG A 40 13.55 0.42 -6.24
N SER A 41 13.00 0.44 -7.46
CA SER A 41 12.07 1.48 -7.92
C SER A 41 10.80 1.54 -7.07
N ILE A 42 10.26 0.38 -6.66
CA ILE A 42 9.09 0.33 -5.78
C ILE A 42 9.42 0.94 -4.40
N ILE A 43 10.58 0.62 -3.83
CA ILE A 43 11.03 1.14 -2.54
C ILE A 43 11.29 2.65 -2.63
N GLU A 44 11.92 3.14 -3.70
CA GLU A 44 12.17 4.57 -3.92
C GLU A 44 10.85 5.37 -3.96
N VAL A 45 9.81 4.84 -4.62
CA VAL A 45 8.46 5.44 -4.64
C VAL A 45 7.79 5.34 -3.26
N TRP A 46 7.87 4.18 -2.59
CA TRP A 46 7.26 3.95 -1.27
C TRP A 46 7.79 4.92 -0.22
N PHE A 47 9.11 4.99 -0.07
CA PHE A 47 9.76 5.84 0.92
C PHE A 47 9.82 7.31 0.50
N SER A 48 9.30 7.66 -0.69
CA SER A 48 9.28 9.03 -1.22
C SER A 48 10.67 9.68 -1.21
N THR A 49 11.69 8.91 -1.61
CA THR A 49 13.08 9.36 -1.70
C THR A 49 13.31 10.11 -3.02
N VAL A 50 14.54 10.58 -3.26
CA VAL A 50 14.97 10.91 -4.62
C VAL A 50 14.83 9.68 -5.52
N TRP A 51 14.38 9.89 -6.75
CA TRP A 51 14.14 8.81 -7.71
C TRP A 51 15.22 8.80 -8.77
N THR A 52 15.64 7.59 -9.14
CA THR A 52 16.39 7.42 -10.39
C THR A 52 15.50 7.73 -11.60
N ILE A 53 16.12 8.06 -12.74
CA ILE A 53 15.41 8.24 -14.01
C ILE A 53 14.66 6.95 -14.40
N GLU A 54 15.24 5.78 -14.09
CA GLU A 54 14.59 4.49 -14.30
C GLU A 54 13.33 4.35 -13.45
N THR A 55 13.41 4.68 -12.16
CA THR A 55 12.25 4.68 -11.25
C THR A 55 11.16 5.62 -11.72
N LEU A 56 11.51 6.82 -12.18
CA LEU A 56 10.54 7.77 -12.74
C LEU A 56 9.78 7.16 -13.93
N LYS A 57 10.47 6.50 -14.86
CA LYS A 57 9.81 5.82 -16.01
C LYS A 57 8.86 4.72 -15.56
N HIS A 58 9.25 3.90 -14.58
CA HIS A 58 8.37 2.86 -14.04
C HIS A 58 7.15 3.45 -13.33
N PHE A 59 7.35 4.54 -12.58
CA PHE A 59 6.28 5.27 -11.93
C PHE A 59 5.30 5.86 -12.97
N GLU A 60 5.80 6.57 -13.98
CA GLU A 60 4.97 7.15 -15.06
C GLU A 60 4.15 6.09 -15.79
N ASN A 61 4.77 4.96 -16.14
CA ASN A 61 4.05 3.84 -16.78
C ASN A 61 2.92 3.31 -15.88
N ALA A 62 3.20 3.09 -14.59
CA ALA A 62 2.20 2.62 -13.63
C ALA A 62 1.08 3.65 -13.41
N VAL A 63 1.44 4.93 -13.29
CA VAL A 63 0.47 6.03 -13.18
C VAL A 63 -0.44 6.09 -14.40
N ASN A 64 0.12 5.98 -15.61
CA ASN A 64 -0.68 5.98 -16.83
C ASN A 64 -1.68 4.83 -16.85
N ILE A 65 -1.30 3.62 -16.40
CA ILE A 65 -2.23 2.49 -16.28
C ILE A 65 -3.32 2.79 -15.24
N VAL A 66 -2.94 3.30 -14.06
CA VAL A 66 -3.88 3.65 -12.99
C VAL A 66 -4.85 4.75 -13.42
N LEU A 67 -4.39 5.75 -14.18
CA LEU A 67 -5.21 6.86 -14.67
C LEU A 67 -6.06 6.49 -15.89
N GLN A 68 -5.62 5.54 -16.73
CA GLN A 68 -6.41 5.02 -17.86
C GLN A 68 -7.61 4.19 -17.42
N TYR A 69 -7.77 3.90 -16.11
CA TYR A 69 -9.03 3.44 -15.54
C TYR A 69 -10.09 4.57 -15.53
N GLU A 70 -10.49 5.05 -16.72
CA GLU A 70 -11.84 5.61 -16.96
C GLU A 70 -12.95 4.54 -16.72
N ASN A 71 -12.55 3.29 -16.43
CA ASN A 71 -13.40 2.19 -15.97
C ASN A 71 -13.18 1.83 -14.49
N ALA A 72 -12.79 2.78 -13.63
CA ALA A 72 -12.97 2.59 -12.19
C ALA A 72 -14.44 2.17 -11.99
N PRO A 73 -14.75 1.03 -11.34
CA PRO A 73 -16.13 0.60 -11.19
C PRO A 73 -16.92 1.78 -10.60
N ASN A 74 -18.11 2.04 -11.13
CA ASN A 74 -19.10 3.02 -10.65
C ASN A 74 -19.61 2.70 -9.22
N ASN A 75 -18.74 2.17 -8.38
CA ASN A 75 -18.99 1.84 -7.00
C ASN A 75 -18.49 3.04 -6.21
N LYS A 76 -19.46 3.91 -5.89
CA LYS A 76 -19.44 4.86 -4.78
C LYS A 76 -18.47 4.41 -3.68
N PRO A 77 -17.78 5.35 -2.99
CA PRO A 77 -16.90 5.00 -1.88
C PRO A 77 -17.61 3.99 -0.96
N PRO A 78 -16.92 2.93 -0.51
CA PRO A 78 -17.55 1.90 0.32
C PRO A 78 -18.28 2.61 1.45
N ASN A 79 -19.59 2.41 1.50
CA ASN A 79 -20.42 3.07 2.50
C ASN A 79 -19.88 2.66 3.88
N PRO A 80 -19.35 3.58 4.71
CA PRO A 80 -18.76 3.25 6.00
C PRO A 80 -19.77 2.61 6.97
N THR A 81 -21.07 2.64 6.62
CA THR A 81 -22.18 2.04 7.38
C THR A 81 -22.54 0.62 6.93
N LYS A 82 -21.96 0.11 5.84
CA LYS A 82 -22.14 -1.31 5.47
C LYS A 82 -21.29 -2.16 6.41
N LYS A 83 -21.96 -2.96 7.25
CA LYS A 83 -21.34 -4.00 8.07
C LYS A 83 -20.86 -5.16 7.19
N GLU A 84 -19.94 -4.91 6.27
CA GLU A 84 -19.22 -5.99 5.63
C GLU A 84 -18.27 -6.58 6.67
N ILE A 85 -18.43 -7.88 6.92
CA ILE A 85 -17.62 -8.62 7.88
C ILE A 85 -16.22 -8.69 7.28
N HIS A 86 -15.37 -7.71 7.60
CA HIS A 86 -13.96 -7.80 7.28
C HIS A 86 -13.42 -9.06 7.96
N PRO A 87 -12.78 -9.99 7.23
CA PRO A 87 -12.18 -11.16 7.83
C PRO A 87 -11.25 -10.66 8.93
N LYS A 88 -11.46 -11.20 10.15
CA LYS A 88 -10.74 -10.82 11.36
C LYS A 88 -9.25 -10.80 11.02
N VAL A 89 -8.68 -9.61 10.91
CA VAL A 89 -7.24 -9.45 10.71
C VAL A 89 -6.63 -10.16 11.92
N ARG A 90 -5.91 -11.26 11.68
CA ARG A 90 -5.18 -11.93 12.75
C ARG A 90 -4.26 -10.88 13.34
N SER A 91 -4.55 -10.47 14.58
CA SER A 91 -3.56 -9.80 15.41
C SER A 91 -2.37 -10.75 15.48
N LEU A 92 -1.21 -10.26 15.08
CA LEU A 92 0.07 -10.90 15.38
C LEU A 92 0.23 -10.99 16.90
#